data_AF-A0A956YFV3-F1
#
_entry.id   AF-A0A956YFV3-F1
#
_cell.length_a   1.000
_cell.length_b   1.000
_cell.length_c   1.000
_cell.angle_alpha   90.00
_cell.angle_beta   90.00
_cell.angle_gamma   90.00
#
_symmetry.space_group_name_H-M   'P 1'
#
loop_
_entity.id
_entity.type
_entity.pdbx_description
1 polymer ?
#
loop_
_entity_poly.entity_id
_entity_poly.type
_entity_poly.pdbx_seq_one_letter_code
_entity_poly.pdbx_strand_id
1 'polypeptide(L)'
;LGLKWVKVQLPWRDMQPNGPDERDNEFFRRIEQHLEDANNRGMNMLVSVVKAPTWARSVQAEDGPPDDPNALARFITIIFEEFNAGLNREMVGEYIDAIEIWNEPNLQREWQGTLPFNGAGYMQLFGPAYQAVRAYSPTITVVTAGLAPTSTQSFSVDDRDFLRQMYNAGLAQYGDVVVGVHPYGWGNAP
;
A
#
# COMPACT_ATOMS: atom_id res chain seq x y z
N LEU A 1 15.88 -3.97 -22.02
CA LEU A 1 15.07 -4.81 -21.10
C LEU A 1 13.57 -4.83 -21.45
N GLY A 2 13.03 -3.86 -22.21
CA GLY A 2 11.60 -3.92 -22.62
C GLY A 2 10.61 -3.80 -21.46
N LEU A 3 11.06 -3.27 -20.32
CA LEU A 3 10.25 -3.09 -19.12
C LEU A 3 9.10 -2.13 -19.41
N LYS A 4 7.97 -2.38 -18.77
CA LYS A 4 6.74 -1.58 -18.89
C LYS A 4 6.21 -1.05 -17.56
N TRP A 5 6.76 -1.52 -16.45
CA TRP A 5 6.29 -1.19 -15.11
C TRP A 5 7.44 -0.72 -14.24
N VAL A 6 7.16 0.24 -13.38
CA VAL A 6 8.01 0.63 -12.25
C VAL A 6 7.17 0.52 -10.97
N LYS A 7 7.76 -0.04 -9.92
CA LYS A 7 7.20 -0.06 -8.56
C LYS A 7 7.93 0.96 -7.70
N VAL A 8 7.19 1.81 -6.99
CA VAL A 8 7.73 2.77 -6.01
C VAL A 8 7.01 2.60 -4.69
N GLN A 9 7.76 2.50 -3.59
CA GLN A 9 7.18 2.56 -2.25
C GLN A 9 7.03 4.01 -1.81
N LEU A 10 5.89 4.30 -1.19
CA LEU A 10 5.52 5.57 -0.59
C LEU A 10 5.47 5.40 0.93
N PRO A 11 6.56 5.70 1.67
CA PRO A 11 6.53 5.70 3.11
C PRO A 11 5.65 6.84 3.61
N TRP A 12 4.47 6.52 4.14
CA TRP A 12 3.49 7.49 4.63
C TRP A 12 4.11 8.40 5.69
N ARG A 13 4.91 7.84 6.61
CA ARG A 13 5.60 8.61 7.65
C ARG A 13 6.53 9.71 7.12
N ASP A 14 7.08 9.55 5.91
CA ASP A 14 7.98 10.54 5.33
C ASP A 14 7.20 11.59 4.52
N MET A 15 6.01 11.23 4.03
CA MET A 15 5.11 12.14 3.33
C MET A 15 4.28 12.99 4.29
N GLN A 16 3.89 12.45 5.46
CA GLN A 16 3.15 13.15 6.50
C GLN A 16 3.83 13.01 7.88
N PRO A 17 5.05 13.54 8.07
CA PRO A 17 5.78 13.38 9.32
C PRO A 17 5.11 14.09 10.52
N ASN A 18 4.42 15.21 10.29
CA ASN A 18 3.95 16.07 11.39
C ASN A 18 2.44 16.02 11.63
N GLY A 19 1.64 15.52 10.70
CA GLY A 19 0.20 15.41 10.89
C GLY A 19 -0.59 14.95 9.67
N PRO A 20 -1.91 14.69 9.86
CA PRO A 20 -2.77 14.07 8.85
C PRO A 20 -3.08 14.95 7.63
N ASP A 21 -2.84 16.25 7.72
CA ASP A 21 -3.18 17.22 6.67
C ASP A 21 -1.94 17.72 5.90
N GLU A 22 -0.75 17.18 6.19
CA GLU A 22 0.49 17.58 5.52
C GLU A 22 0.47 17.16 4.04
N ARG A 23 0.79 18.13 3.18
CA ARG A 23 0.68 18.10 1.72
C ARG A 23 1.81 18.93 1.10
N ASP A 24 2.07 18.78 -0.20
CA ASP A 24 3.01 19.59 -1.00
C ASP A 24 4.41 19.83 -0.36
N ASN A 25 4.94 18.84 0.36
CA ASN A 25 6.33 18.89 0.85
C ASN A 25 7.31 18.27 -0.16
N GLU A 26 8.61 18.32 0.14
CA GLU A 26 9.66 17.80 -0.75
C GLU A 26 9.43 16.33 -1.15
N PHE A 27 8.92 15.51 -0.23
CA PHE A 27 8.62 14.12 -0.52
C PHE A 27 7.48 13.98 -1.53
N PHE A 28 6.37 14.71 -1.38
CA PHE A 28 5.28 14.73 -2.36
C PHE A 28 5.80 15.10 -3.76
N ARG A 29 6.51 16.24 -3.87
CA ARG A 29 7.07 16.71 -5.15
C ARG A 29 8.03 15.73 -5.81
N ARG A 30 8.83 15.02 -5.01
CA ARG A 30 9.74 13.99 -5.54
C ARG A 30 8.98 12.81 -6.14
N ILE A 31 7.87 12.40 -5.52
CA ILE A 31 7.02 11.34 -6.06
C ILE A 31 6.30 11.80 -7.32
N GLU A 32 5.80 13.03 -7.36
CA GLU A 32 5.21 13.63 -8.56
C GLU A 32 6.19 13.59 -9.74
N GLN A 33 7.44 13.99 -9.53
CA GLN A 33 8.48 13.92 -10.56
C GLN A 33 8.72 12.47 -11.05
N HIS A 34 8.69 11.47 -10.17
CA HIS A 34 8.82 10.08 -10.57
C HIS A 34 7.63 9.59 -11.40
N LEU A 35 6.41 10.02 -11.05
CA LEU A 35 5.21 9.71 -11.82
C LEU A 35 5.27 10.38 -13.21
N GLU A 36 5.66 11.65 -13.27
CA GLU A 36 5.86 12.35 -14.55
C GLU A 36 6.89 11.67 -15.43
N ASP A 37 8.07 11.36 -14.88
CA ASP A 37 9.15 10.72 -15.60
C ASP A 37 8.76 9.35 -16.14
N ALA A 38 8.02 8.56 -15.36
CA ALA A 38 7.54 7.26 -15.78
C ALA A 38 6.54 7.38 -16.95
N ASN A 39 5.54 8.25 -16.83
CA ASN A 39 4.58 8.48 -17.88
C ASN A 39 5.23 9.06 -19.15
N ASN A 40 6.16 10.01 -19.02
CA ASN A 40 6.92 10.57 -20.15
C ASN A 40 7.75 9.50 -20.89
N ARG A 41 8.06 8.39 -20.23
CA ARG A 41 8.75 7.22 -20.79
C ARG A 41 7.79 6.12 -21.26
N GLY A 42 6.49 6.32 -21.15
CA GLY A 42 5.46 5.33 -21.48
C GLY A 42 5.52 4.10 -20.58
N MET A 43 5.89 4.30 -19.30
CA MET A 43 5.93 3.27 -18.27
C MET A 43 4.68 3.38 -17.39
N ASN A 44 4.16 2.23 -17.00
CA ASN A 44 3.09 2.11 -16.01
C ASN A 44 3.68 2.17 -14.59
N MET A 45 2.91 2.73 -13.66
CA MET A 45 3.32 2.93 -12.28
C MET A 45 2.48 2.13 -11.29
N LEU A 46 3.19 1.35 -10.46
CA LEU A 46 2.64 0.75 -9.25
C LEU A 46 3.20 1.48 -8.03
N VAL A 47 2.33 2.11 -7.25
CA VAL A 47 2.72 2.73 -5.97
C VAL A 47 2.35 1.81 -4.81
N SER A 48 3.21 1.67 -3.81
CA SER A 48 2.96 0.83 -2.63
C SER A 48 2.99 1.70 -1.38
N VAL A 49 1.85 1.87 -0.70
CA VAL A 49 1.75 2.74 0.48
C VAL A 49 2.11 1.94 1.73
N VAL A 50 3.11 2.41 2.47
CA VAL A 50 3.72 1.67 3.59
C VAL A 50 4.01 2.59 4.78
N LYS A 51 4.36 2.00 5.94
CA LYS A 51 4.98 2.70 7.08
C LYS A 51 4.19 3.91 7.60
N ALA A 52 3.15 3.64 8.38
CA ALA A 52 2.32 4.67 8.98
C ALA A 52 3.13 5.57 9.93
N PRO A 53 2.84 6.89 9.98
CA PRO A 53 3.52 7.83 10.85
C PRO A 53 3.26 7.54 12.32
N THR A 54 4.16 8.01 13.18
CA THR A 54 4.06 7.86 14.64
C THR A 54 2.81 8.54 15.21
N TRP A 55 2.35 9.64 14.63
CA TRP A 55 1.11 10.31 15.07
C TRP A 55 -0.15 9.46 14.82
N ALA A 56 -0.10 8.48 13.91
CA ALA A 56 -1.20 7.58 13.63
C ALA A 56 -1.15 6.27 14.44
N ARG A 57 -0.15 6.11 15.33
CA ARG A 57 0.18 4.85 16.01
C ARG A 57 0.43 5.03 17.51
N SER A 58 -0.30 4.29 18.33
CA SER A 58 -0.04 4.13 19.77
C SER A 58 1.10 3.15 20.05
N VAL A 59 1.27 2.13 19.21
CA VAL A 59 2.41 1.20 19.26
C VAL A 59 3.47 1.67 18.27
N GLN A 60 4.62 2.12 18.78
CA GLN A 60 5.70 2.70 17.96
C GLN A 60 6.93 1.80 17.81
N ALA A 61 6.86 0.56 18.31
CA ALA A 61 7.88 -0.44 18.02
C ALA A 61 7.83 -0.80 16.53
N GLU A 62 8.98 -0.79 15.86
CA GLU A 62 9.13 -1.13 14.43
C GLU A 62 8.10 -0.41 13.52
N ASP A 63 7.86 -0.94 12.33
CA ASP A 63 6.83 -0.46 11.41
C ASP A 63 5.50 -1.21 11.66
N GLY A 64 4.39 -0.58 11.29
CA GLY A 64 3.07 -1.18 11.50
C GLY A 64 1.91 -0.28 11.07
N PRO A 65 0.69 -0.84 11.01
CA PRO A 65 -0.49 -0.13 10.53
C PRO A 65 -0.88 1.02 11.47
N PRO A 66 -1.70 1.98 11.00
CA PRO A 66 -2.32 2.96 11.88
C PRO A 66 -3.32 2.30 12.85
N ASP A 67 -3.59 2.96 13.97
CA ASP A 67 -4.62 2.51 14.92
C ASP A 67 -6.04 2.63 14.34
N ASP A 68 -6.29 3.68 13.54
CA ASP A 68 -7.50 3.84 12.75
C ASP A 68 -7.20 3.49 11.28
N PRO A 69 -7.72 2.37 10.76
CA PRO A 69 -7.62 2.02 9.34
C PRO A 69 -8.08 3.11 8.37
N ASN A 70 -9.04 3.95 8.76
CA ASN A 70 -9.52 5.04 7.90
C ASN A 70 -8.47 6.15 7.75
N ALA A 71 -7.45 6.22 8.62
CA ALA A 71 -6.36 7.17 8.46
C ALA A 71 -5.54 6.89 7.19
N LEU A 72 -5.29 5.61 6.87
CA LEU A 72 -4.65 5.24 5.60
C LEU A 72 -5.56 5.58 4.41
N ALA A 73 -6.86 5.31 4.52
CA ALA A 73 -7.83 5.65 3.47
C ALA A 73 -7.84 7.16 3.17
N ARG A 74 -7.85 8.00 4.21
CA ARG A 74 -7.72 9.46 4.08
C ARG A 74 -6.41 9.84 3.40
N PHE A 75 -5.29 9.24 3.81
CA PHE A 75 -3.99 9.52 3.18
C PHE A 75 -3.96 9.12 1.69
N ILE A 76 -4.57 8.01 1.30
CA ILE A 76 -4.71 7.63 -0.11
C ILE A 76 -5.52 8.68 -0.89
N THR A 77 -6.61 9.20 -0.32
CA THR A 77 -7.35 10.31 -0.92
C THR A 77 -6.45 11.54 -1.12
N ILE A 78 -5.64 11.89 -0.12
CA ILE A 78 -4.67 13.00 -0.19
C ILE A 78 -3.68 12.78 -1.33
N ILE A 79 -3.08 11.59 -1.43
CA ILE A 79 -2.15 11.24 -2.52
C ILE A 79 -2.77 11.51 -3.88
N PHE A 80 -4.01 11.06 -4.11
CA PHE A 80 -4.66 11.27 -5.39
C PHE A 80 -5.06 12.73 -5.63
N GLU A 81 -5.48 13.47 -4.61
CA GLU A 81 -5.77 14.91 -4.74
C GLU A 81 -4.51 15.71 -5.09
N GLU A 82 -3.41 15.49 -4.38
CA GLU A 82 -2.14 16.18 -4.60
C GLU A 82 -1.58 15.90 -5.99
N PHE A 83 -1.50 14.63 -6.39
CA PHE A 83 -0.95 14.29 -7.69
C PHE A 83 -1.85 14.74 -8.84
N ASN A 84 -3.15 14.93 -8.63
CA ASN A 84 -4.02 15.54 -9.65
C ASN A 84 -3.72 17.03 -9.81
N ALA A 85 -3.60 17.73 -8.68
CA ALA A 85 -3.38 19.16 -8.66
C ALA A 85 -1.99 19.53 -9.20
N GLY A 86 -0.94 18.84 -8.77
CA GLY A 86 0.45 19.11 -9.18
C GLY A 86 0.69 18.90 -10.68
N LEU A 87 -0.01 17.93 -11.29
CA LEU A 87 0.17 17.54 -12.69
C LEU A 87 -0.73 18.30 -13.67
N ASN A 88 -1.58 19.23 -13.20
CA ASN A 88 -2.56 19.99 -13.99
C ASN A 88 -3.45 19.11 -14.88
N ARG A 89 -3.92 17.95 -14.39
CA ARG A 89 -4.71 17.01 -15.21
C ARG A 89 -6.12 16.81 -14.67
N GLU A 90 -7.05 16.55 -15.59
CA GLU A 90 -8.44 16.24 -15.25
C GLU A 90 -8.62 14.80 -14.71
N MET A 91 -7.60 13.92 -14.82
CA MET A 91 -7.70 12.50 -14.44
C MET A 91 -6.37 11.91 -13.92
N VAL A 92 -6.19 11.73 -12.60
CA VAL A 92 -5.02 11.04 -11.98
C VAL A 92 -4.85 9.58 -12.38
N GLY A 93 -5.89 8.97 -12.98
CA GLY A 93 -5.78 7.66 -13.62
C GLY A 93 -4.78 7.61 -14.79
N GLU A 94 -4.16 8.73 -15.17
CA GLU A 94 -3.11 8.76 -16.20
C GLU A 94 -1.70 8.43 -15.67
N TYR A 95 -1.46 8.49 -14.35
CA TYR A 95 -0.09 8.37 -13.82
C TYR A 95 0.10 7.29 -12.75
N ILE A 96 -0.97 6.84 -12.10
CA ILE A 96 -0.95 5.67 -11.21
C ILE A 96 -1.82 4.60 -11.83
N ASP A 97 -1.21 3.55 -12.35
CA ASP A 97 -1.92 2.42 -12.95
C ASP A 97 -2.33 1.38 -11.90
N ALA A 98 -1.55 1.27 -10.82
CA ALA A 98 -1.81 0.34 -9.73
C ALA A 98 -1.40 0.90 -8.36
N ILE A 99 -2.13 0.49 -7.33
CA ILE A 99 -1.80 0.78 -5.93
C ILE A 99 -1.78 -0.50 -5.10
N GLU A 100 -0.66 -0.74 -4.43
CA GLU A 100 -0.48 -1.82 -3.47
C GLU A 100 -0.71 -1.30 -2.05
N ILE A 101 -1.60 -1.97 -1.32
CA ILE A 101 -1.99 -1.58 0.03
C ILE A 101 -1.14 -2.33 1.04
N TRP A 102 -0.17 -1.61 1.62
CA TRP A 102 0.80 -2.11 2.60
C TRP A 102 1.90 -3.02 2.04
N ASN A 103 2.82 -3.43 2.91
CA ASN A 103 3.93 -4.32 2.61
C ASN A 103 4.02 -5.44 3.66
N GLU A 104 4.11 -6.70 3.21
CA GLU A 104 4.45 -7.88 4.02
C GLU A 104 3.78 -7.95 5.42
N PRO A 105 2.43 -7.81 5.53
CA PRO A 105 1.71 -7.76 6.81
C PRO A 105 1.78 -9.08 7.59
N ASN A 106 2.31 -10.15 6.98
CA ASN A 106 2.55 -11.44 7.62
C ASN A 106 3.91 -11.51 8.35
N LEU A 107 4.65 -10.40 8.42
CA LEU A 107 5.87 -10.22 9.21
C LEU A 107 5.62 -9.23 10.34
N GLN A 108 5.99 -9.60 11.57
CA GLN A 108 5.70 -8.78 12.74
C GLN A 108 6.33 -7.39 12.65
N ARG A 109 7.55 -7.29 12.11
CA ARG A 109 8.27 -6.01 11.94
C ARG A 109 7.58 -4.99 11.02
N GLU A 110 6.64 -5.45 10.20
CA GLU A 110 5.84 -4.63 9.28
C GLU A 110 4.40 -4.43 9.79
N TRP A 111 4.04 -5.05 10.93
CA TRP A 111 2.67 -5.11 11.44
C TRP A 111 2.57 -4.93 12.96
N GLN A 112 3.52 -4.22 13.59
CA GLN A 112 3.41 -3.88 15.01
C GLN A 112 2.33 -2.81 15.21
N GLY A 113 1.22 -3.17 15.85
CA GLY A 113 0.09 -2.26 16.00
C GLY A 113 -1.02 -2.83 16.86
N THR A 114 -2.16 -2.15 16.83
CA THR A 114 -3.37 -2.54 17.55
C THR A 114 -4.26 -3.50 16.75
N LEU A 115 -4.07 -3.57 15.42
CA LEU A 115 -4.78 -4.53 14.58
C LEU A 115 -4.25 -5.96 14.80
N PRO A 116 -5.10 -6.99 14.73
CA PRO A 116 -4.66 -8.38 14.85
C PRO A 116 -3.54 -8.73 13.85
N PHE A 117 -2.51 -9.42 14.31
CA PHE A 117 -1.41 -9.90 13.46
C PHE A 117 -1.82 -11.18 12.71
N ASN A 118 -2.73 -11.02 11.75
CA ASN A 118 -3.29 -12.08 10.91
C ASN A 118 -3.97 -11.49 9.67
N GLY A 119 -4.39 -12.35 8.73
CA GLY A 119 -5.03 -11.90 7.49
C GLY A 119 -6.34 -11.13 7.70
N ALA A 120 -7.09 -11.40 8.77
CA ALA A 120 -8.31 -10.66 9.10
C ALA A 120 -8.00 -9.24 9.59
N GLY A 121 -6.93 -9.05 10.37
CA GLY A 121 -6.44 -7.74 10.78
C GLY A 121 -5.96 -6.92 9.58
N TYR A 122 -5.27 -7.55 8.62
CA TYR A 122 -4.94 -6.90 7.36
C TYR A 122 -6.17 -6.44 6.58
N MET A 123 -7.22 -7.27 6.51
CA MET A 123 -8.46 -6.90 5.81
C MET A 123 -9.18 -5.70 6.44
N GLN A 124 -8.99 -5.44 7.75
CA GLN A 124 -9.49 -4.22 8.39
C GLN A 124 -8.82 -2.95 7.84
N LEU A 125 -7.55 -3.03 7.44
CA LEU A 125 -6.81 -1.96 6.76
C LEU A 125 -7.16 -1.89 5.27
N PHE A 126 -7.23 -3.04 4.60
CA PHE A 126 -7.45 -3.12 3.16
C PHE A 126 -8.83 -2.59 2.74
N GLY A 127 -9.89 -2.92 3.48
CA GLY A 127 -11.25 -2.55 3.09
C GLY A 127 -11.47 -1.05 2.92
N PRO A 128 -11.17 -0.21 3.92
CA PRO A 128 -11.27 1.25 3.80
C PRO A 128 -10.37 1.82 2.69
N ALA A 129 -9.15 1.29 2.55
CA ALA A 129 -8.21 1.73 1.51
C ALA A 129 -8.75 1.43 0.10
N TYR A 130 -9.28 0.22 -0.13
CA TYR A 130 -9.93 -0.14 -1.39
C TYR A 130 -11.09 0.82 -1.72
N GLN A 131 -11.94 1.14 -0.74
CA GLN A 131 -13.07 2.06 -0.94
C GLN A 131 -12.59 3.47 -1.31
N ALA A 132 -11.51 3.96 -0.68
CA ALA A 132 -10.91 5.25 -1.04
C ALA A 132 -10.41 5.26 -2.50
N VAL A 133 -9.75 4.18 -2.94
CA VAL A 133 -9.30 4.06 -4.34
C VAL A 133 -10.48 4.04 -5.29
N ARG A 134 -11.52 3.24 -5.02
CA ARG A 134 -12.69 3.11 -5.90
C ARG A 134 -13.57 4.36 -5.93
N ALA A 135 -13.61 5.13 -4.84
CA ALA A 135 -14.27 6.43 -4.82
C ALA A 135 -13.57 7.45 -5.73
N TYR A 136 -12.27 7.29 -5.93
CA TYR A 136 -11.46 8.17 -6.78
C TYR A 136 -11.42 7.71 -8.24
N SER A 137 -11.11 6.43 -8.49
CA SER A 137 -11.00 5.87 -9.84
C SER A 137 -11.48 4.41 -9.92
N PRO A 138 -12.37 4.09 -10.87
CA PRO A 138 -12.75 2.71 -11.14
C PRO A 138 -11.69 1.93 -11.94
N THR A 139 -10.66 2.58 -12.51
CA THR A 139 -9.69 1.94 -13.42
C THR A 139 -8.36 1.58 -12.77
N ILE A 140 -8.01 2.18 -11.62
CA ILE A 140 -6.77 1.87 -10.93
C ILE A 140 -6.80 0.42 -10.44
N THR A 141 -5.75 -0.34 -10.72
CA THR A 141 -5.63 -1.71 -10.22
C THR A 141 -5.31 -1.69 -8.72
N VAL A 142 -6.14 -2.30 -7.89
CA VAL A 142 -5.87 -2.44 -6.46
C VAL A 142 -5.16 -3.77 -6.22
N VAL A 143 -4.01 -3.72 -5.56
CA VAL A 143 -3.17 -4.88 -5.23
C VAL A 143 -3.14 -5.06 -3.71
N THR A 144 -3.34 -6.29 -3.23
CA THR A 144 -3.08 -6.60 -1.82
C THR A 144 -1.58 -6.48 -1.52
N ALA A 145 -1.22 -6.37 -0.25
CA ALA A 145 0.18 -6.40 0.15
C ALA A 145 0.86 -7.67 -0.38
N GLY A 146 2.11 -7.53 -0.83
CA GLY A 146 2.97 -8.65 -1.14
C GLY A 146 3.26 -9.46 0.12
N LEU A 147 2.73 -10.68 0.23
CA LEU A 147 3.05 -11.58 1.34
C LEU A 147 4.47 -12.12 1.21
N ALA A 148 5.23 -12.12 2.30
CA ALA A 148 6.57 -12.70 2.36
C ALA A 148 6.50 -14.23 2.50
N PRO A 149 7.35 -15.02 1.84
CA PRO A 149 7.32 -16.47 1.91
C PRO A 149 7.98 -16.89 3.22
N THR A 150 7.18 -17.28 4.20
CA THR A 150 7.62 -17.61 5.56
C THR A 150 6.85 -18.82 6.10
N SER A 151 7.28 -19.32 7.24
CA SER A 151 6.55 -20.29 8.07
C SER A 151 5.86 -19.58 9.23
N THR A 152 4.81 -20.19 9.81
CA THR A 152 4.20 -19.66 11.04
C THR A 152 5.12 -19.81 12.25
N GLN A 153 5.52 -18.69 12.83
CA GLN A 153 6.35 -18.55 14.04
C GLN A 153 5.77 -17.46 14.96
N SER A 154 6.45 -17.12 16.06
CA SER A 154 5.97 -16.05 16.95
C SER A 154 5.97 -14.65 16.32
N PHE A 155 6.78 -14.45 15.28
CA PHE A 155 6.99 -13.16 14.60
C PHE A 155 6.61 -13.19 13.11
N SER A 156 6.00 -14.28 12.62
CA SER A 156 5.56 -14.39 11.23
C SER A 156 4.43 -15.41 11.06
N VAL A 157 3.69 -15.29 9.97
CA VAL A 157 2.60 -16.21 9.60
C VAL A 157 2.84 -16.73 8.18
N ASP A 158 2.72 -18.04 7.96
CA ASP A 158 2.84 -18.65 6.61
C ASP A 158 1.94 -17.91 5.62
N ASP A 159 2.48 -17.57 4.46
CA ASP A 159 1.84 -16.73 3.45
C ASP A 159 0.54 -17.33 2.92
N ARG A 160 0.48 -18.66 2.77
CA ARG A 160 -0.74 -19.35 2.33
C ARG A 160 -1.80 -19.36 3.42
N ASP A 161 -1.39 -19.54 4.68
CA ASP A 161 -2.29 -19.45 5.83
C ASP A 161 -2.83 -18.02 6.00
N PHE A 162 -1.97 -17.01 5.86
CA PHE A 162 -2.35 -15.60 5.91
C PHE A 162 -3.32 -15.24 4.77
N LEU A 163 -3.03 -15.68 3.53
CA LEU A 163 -3.93 -15.50 2.39
C LEU A 163 -5.29 -16.17 2.62
N ARG A 164 -5.32 -17.39 3.19
CA ARG A 164 -6.57 -18.07 3.53
C ARG A 164 -7.37 -17.27 4.57
N GLN A 165 -6.70 -16.67 5.55
CA GLN A 165 -7.34 -15.80 6.53
C GLN A 165 -7.91 -14.53 5.87
N MET A 166 -7.22 -13.94 4.88
CA MET A 166 -7.76 -12.81 4.09
C MET A 166 -9.02 -13.20 3.33
N TYR A 167 -9.03 -14.37 2.67
CA TYR A 167 -10.23 -14.88 1.98
C TYR A 167 -11.39 -15.14 2.94
N ASN A 168 -11.13 -15.76 4.10
CA ASN A 168 -12.13 -15.97 5.14
C ASN A 168 -12.67 -14.64 5.70
N ALA A 169 -11.86 -13.59 5.68
CA ALA A 169 -12.23 -12.23 6.08
C ALA A 169 -12.86 -11.40 4.93
N GLY A 170 -13.19 -12.02 3.79
CA GLY A 170 -13.99 -11.40 2.74
C GLY A 170 -13.21 -10.86 1.54
N LEU A 171 -11.92 -11.18 1.36
CA LEU A 171 -11.16 -10.75 0.18
C LEU A 171 -11.85 -11.11 -1.15
N ALA A 172 -12.56 -12.24 -1.22
CA ALA A 172 -13.28 -12.67 -2.43
C ALA A 172 -14.48 -11.77 -2.80
N GLN A 173 -14.92 -10.88 -1.90
CA GLN A 173 -16.05 -9.97 -2.12
C GLN A 173 -15.66 -8.75 -2.96
N TYR A 174 -14.36 -8.50 -3.13
CA TYR A 174 -13.83 -7.43 -3.96
C TYR A 174 -13.69 -7.92 -5.41
N GLY A 175 -14.37 -7.25 -6.34
CA GLY A 175 -14.54 -7.75 -7.72
C GLY A 175 -13.32 -7.61 -8.63
N ASP A 176 -12.34 -6.77 -8.28
CA ASP A 176 -11.24 -6.35 -9.15
C ASP A 176 -9.93 -6.10 -8.37
N VAL A 177 -9.53 -7.09 -7.56
CA VAL A 177 -8.30 -7.05 -6.77
C VAL A 177 -7.28 -8.07 -7.29
N VAL A 178 -6.03 -7.63 -7.41
CA VAL A 178 -4.87 -8.48 -7.70
C VAL A 178 -4.20 -8.89 -6.39
N VAL A 179 -3.85 -10.17 -6.26
CA VAL A 179 -3.15 -10.68 -5.06
C VAL A 179 -1.64 -10.49 -5.24
N GLY A 180 -1.04 -9.67 -4.36
CA GLY A 180 0.40 -9.47 -4.31
C GLY A 180 1.13 -10.60 -3.57
N VAL A 181 2.31 -10.99 -4.05
CA VAL A 181 3.19 -11.96 -3.41
C VAL A 181 4.66 -11.57 -3.62
N HIS A 182 5.52 -11.83 -2.64
CA HIS A 182 6.97 -11.71 -2.78
C HIS A 182 7.62 -13.10 -2.80
N PRO A 183 8.02 -13.64 -3.97
CA PRO A 183 8.55 -15.00 -4.07
C PRO A 183 10.06 -15.04 -3.79
N TYR A 184 10.50 -14.55 -2.63
CA TYR A 184 11.91 -14.67 -2.25
C TYR A 184 12.29 -16.15 -2.14
N GLY A 185 13.24 -16.59 -2.97
CA GLY A 185 13.71 -17.98 -2.94
C GLY A 185 14.65 -18.30 -1.78
N TRP A 186 15.15 -17.30 -1.05
CA TRP A 186 16.15 -17.47 0.02
C TRP A 186 17.34 -18.37 -0.39
N GLY A 187 17.78 -18.26 -1.64
CA GLY A 187 18.86 -19.08 -2.21
C GLY A 187 18.44 -20.46 -2.72
N ASN A 188 17.16 -20.81 -2.65
CA ASN A 188 16.56 -21.98 -3.30
C ASN A 188 15.65 -21.53 -4.45
N ALA A 189 15.53 -22.35 -5.49
CA ALA A 189 14.52 -22.11 -6.50
C ALA A 189 13.12 -22.24 -5.88
N PRO A 190 12.15 -21.39 -6.26
CA PRO A 190 10.77 -21.49 -5.82
C PRO A 190 10.11 -22.80 -6.28
#